data_AF-A0A6J8BYX3-F1
#
_entry.id   AF-A0A6J8BYX3-F1
#
_cell.length_a   1.000
_cell.length_b   1.000
_cell.length_c   1.000
_cell.angle_alpha   90.00
_cell.angle_beta   90.00
_cell.angle_gamma   90.00
#
_symmetry.space_group_name_H-M   'P 1'
#
loop_
_entity.id
_entity.type
_entity.pdbx_description
1 polymer ?
#
loop_
_entity_poly.entity_id
_entity_poly.type
_entity_poly.pdbx_seq_one_letter_code
_entity_poly.pdbx_strand_id
1 'polypeptide(L)'
;MCIICSKLLNLFSEDTSAEPCGNGRVDTGEQCDGGSLGKFNLDPCCTTSCQFKSGSTCRGQCDGSGNCQAYCEARGLQSCVCGDVGDSCKRCCKDTSATSPTCSAINQTAFHQDGRPCTVGYCKQGTCINSDPSYISRFFDLIDQISFDFIAEAFKTNMVAFIQVFSLLIWVPLSCVVWCRDKRSQKWSRNELNIKKRENRNLMVDQDGRPIKRPVKKPRSDNPYLSMEPRSLSGRPYSSRAPSTKPGKSQKNKVKPNRRRRDENHLSISRELDGDSVA
;
A
#
# COMPACT_ATOMS: atom_id res chain seq x y z
N MET A 1 75.24 -7.20 25.70
CA MET A 1 75.05 -6.65 24.35
C MET A 1 73.74 -5.87 24.32
N CYS A 2 73.78 -4.56 24.05
CA CYS A 2 72.56 -3.82 23.69
C CYS A 2 72.61 -3.51 22.19
N ILE A 3 72.08 -4.42 21.37
CA ILE A 3 72.08 -4.31 19.90
C ILE A 3 71.29 -3.08 19.40
N ILE A 4 70.46 -2.51 20.29
CA ILE A 4 69.58 -1.39 20.04
C ILE A 4 70.33 -0.03 20.08
N CYS A 5 71.33 0.16 20.96
CA CYS A 5 71.98 1.47 21.11
C CYS A 5 72.82 1.92 19.91
N SER A 6 73.59 1.02 19.28
CA SER A 6 74.57 1.40 18.25
C SER A 6 73.99 1.60 16.84
N LYS A 7 72.71 1.28 16.61
CA LYS A 7 72.04 1.47 15.31
C LYS A 7 70.91 2.51 15.31
N LEU A 8 70.35 2.89 16.46
CA LEU A 8 69.27 3.88 16.51
C LEU A 8 69.71 5.33 16.31
N LEU A 9 70.96 5.68 16.67
CA LEU A 9 71.49 7.05 16.55
C LEU A 9 71.58 7.59 15.11
N ASN A 10 71.49 6.72 14.09
CA ASN A 10 71.46 7.11 12.68
C ASN A 10 70.09 6.83 12.00
N LEU A 11 69.06 6.45 12.78
CA LEU A 11 67.70 6.18 12.28
C LEU A 11 66.67 7.17 12.84
N PHE A 12 66.93 7.76 14.00
CA PHE A 12 66.21 8.94 14.48
C PHE A 12 66.93 10.21 14.02
N SER A 13 66.76 10.55 12.73
CA SER A 13 66.75 11.96 12.36
C SER A 13 65.50 12.58 12.97
N GLU A 14 65.64 13.49 13.93
CA GLU A 14 64.58 14.44 14.28
C GLU A 14 64.40 15.40 13.09
N ASP A 15 63.69 14.91 12.07
CA ASP A 15 63.30 15.68 10.91
C ASP A 15 62.21 16.68 11.32
N THR A 16 62.67 17.75 11.94
CA THR A 16 61.89 18.92 12.38
C THR A 16 61.59 19.85 11.21
N SER A 17 61.46 19.30 10.00
CA SER A 17 61.16 20.04 8.78
C SER A 17 59.97 19.43 8.03
N ALA A 18 58.84 20.15 8.11
CA ALA A 18 57.51 19.78 7.62
C ALA A 18 56.88 18.54 8.27
N GLU A 19 56.01 18.78 9.26
CA GLU A 19 54.91 17.86 9.61
C GLU A 19 54.15 17.56 8.29
N PRO A 20 54.24 16.33 7.75
CA PRO A 20 54.00 16.14 6.32
C PRO A 20 52.54 15.78 6.04
N CYS A 21 51.73 16.82 5.79
CA CYS A 21 50.34 16.71 5.31
C CYS A 21 50.09 15.47 4.44
N GLY A 22 49.12 14.67 4.86
CA GLY A 22 48.82 13.34 4.32
C GLY A 22 49.37 12.19 5.17
N ASN A 23 49.72 12.44 6.44
CA ASN A 23 50.13 11.43 7.41
C ASN A 23 48.93 10.84 8.20
N GLY A 24 47.77 11.53 8.19
CA GLY A 24 46.51 11.13 8.83
C GLY A 24 46.33 11.68 10.25
N ARG A 25 47.14 12.65 10.67
CA ARG A 25 47.08 13.34 11.97
C ARG A 25 47.06 14.84 11.72
N VAL A 26 46.16 15.55 12.40
CA VAL A 26 46.17 17.02 12.36
C VAL A 26 47.36 17.56 13.15
N ASP A 27 48.28 18.16 12.42
CA ASP A 27 49.50 18.75 12.94
C ASP A 27 49.45 20.30 12.94
N THR A 28 50.50 21.01 13.33
CA THR A 28 50.41 22.42 13.74
C THR A 28 50.27 23.38 12.57
N GLY A 29 49.06 23.92 12.38
CA GLY A 29 48.73 24.84 11.28
C GLY A 29 47.85 24.20 10.20
N GLU A 30 47.57 22.90 10.33
CA GLU A 30 46.58 22.19 9.54
C GLU A 30 45.18 22.36 10.13
N GLN A 31 44.16 22.32 9.26
CA GLN A 31 42.76 22.24 9.69
C GLN A 31 42.25 20.81 9.69
N CYS A 32 42.74 19.99 8.75
CA CYS A 32 42.45 18.57 8.69
C CYS A 32 43.47 17.79 7.85
N ASP A 33 43.74 16.55 8.20
CA ASP A 33 44.55 15.62 7.41
C ASP A 33 43.75 14.34 7.11
N GLY A 34 43.30 14.22 5.84
CA GLY A 34 42.64 13.02 5.29
C GLY A 34 43.62 11.91 4.86
N GLY A 35 44.85 11.93 5.35
CA GLY A 35 45.92 11.00 5.03
C GLY A 35 46.23 10.96 3.53
N SER A 36 46.50 9.75 3.03
CA SER A 36 46.78 9.54 1.60
C SER A 36 45.63 9.98 0.68
N LEU A 37 44.36 9.88 1.11
CA LEU A 37 43.21 10.35 0.32
C LEU A 37 43.20 11.88 0.19
N GLY A 38 43.52 12.59 1.27
CA GLY A 38 43.67 14.05 1.27
C GLY A 38 44.80 14.49 0.35
N LYS A 39 45.94 13.80 0.41
CA LYS A 39 47.12 14.03 -0.43
C LYS A 39 46.87 13.87 -1.93
N PHE A 40 45.93 13.02 -2.34
CA PHE A 40 45.50 12.87 -3.73
C PHE A 40 44.25 13.69 -4.11
N ASN A 41 43.77 14.58 -3.23
CA ASN A 41 42.52 15.35 -3.38
C ASN A 41 41.25 14.48 -3.55
N LEU A 42 41.34 13.20 -3.22
CA LEU A 42 40.23 12.23 -3.27
C LEU A 42 39.36 12.31 -2.02
N ASP A 43 39.90 12.85 -0.93
CA ASP A 43 39.14 13.05 0.28
C ASP A 43 37.97 14.05 0.06
N PRO A 44 36.76 13.76 0.58
CA PRO A 44 35.61 14.66 0.46
C PRO A 44 35.78 15.98 1.22
N CYS A 45 36.62 15.99 2.27
CA CYS A 45 36.66 16.97 3.35
C CYS A 45 37.96 17.78 3.40
N CYS A 46 39.10 17.17 3.09
CA CYS A 46 40.42 17.80 3.11
C CYS A 46 40.97 18.05 1.69
N THR A 47 41.70 19.14 1.55
CA THR A 47 42.52 19.43 0.38
C THR A 47 43.92 18.80 0.50
N THR A 48 44.69 18.84 -0.59
CA THR A 48 46.10 18.40 -0.62
C THR A 48 47.04 19.27 0.23
N SER A 49 46.53 20.36 0.81
CA SER A 49 47.26 21.30 1.67
C SER A 49 46.76 21.28 3.11
N CYS A 50 46.07 20.20 3.51
CA CYS A 50 45.52 19.97 4.84
C CYS A 50 44.65 21.11 5.38
N GLN A 51 43.86 21.69 4.46
CA GLN A 51 42.80 22.69 4.74
C GLN A 51 41.43 22.08 4.44
N PHE A 52 40.37 22.59 5.06
CA PHE A 52 39.02 22.15 4.73
C PHE A 52 38.62 22.52 3.29
N LYS A 53 37.97 21.58 2.61
CA LYS A 53 37.57 21.67 1.20
C LYS A 53 36.28 22.49 1.07
N SER A 54 36.43 23.74 0.62
CA SER A 54 35.31 24.63 0.29
C SER A 54 34.44 24.02 -0.81
N GLY A 55 33.20 23.63 -0.47
CA GLY A 55 32.32 22.90 -1.38
C GLY A 55 32.46 21.37 -1.32
N SER A 56 32.85 20.82 -0.17
CA SER A 56 32.87 19.39 0.10
C SER A 56 31.54 18.70 -0.25
N THR A 57 31.61 17.47 -0.77
CA THR A 57 30.44 16.59 -0.96
C THR A 57 29.82 16.15 0.38
N CYS A 58 30.50 16.42 1.49
CA CYS A 58 30.05 16.09 2.83
C CYS A 58 28.76 16.83 3.17
N ARG A 59 27.70 16.08 3.48
CA ARG A 59 26.37 16.65 3.78
C ARG A 59 26.19 17.11 5.23
N GLY A 60 27.21 16.95 6.07
CA GLY A 60 27.25 17.33 7.48
C GLY A 60 28.50 18.14 7.81
N GLN A 61 29.35 17.66 8.70
CA GLN A 61 30.58 18.35 9.12
C GLN A 61 31.80 17.44 8.91
N CYS A 62 32.88 18.02 8.42
CA CYS A 62 34.17 17.33 8.30
C CYS A 62 34.90 17.37 9.65
N ASP A 63 35.46 16.25 10.07
CA ASP A 63 36.39 16.21 11.20
C ASP A 63 37.84 16.51 10.77
N GLY A 64 38.72 16.68 11.75
CA GLY A 64 40.14 16.93 11.51
C GLY A 64 40.86 15.77 10.81
N SER A 65 40.36 14.55 10.88
CA SER A 65 40.93 13.38 10.17
C SER A 65 40.34 13.18 8.77
N GLY A 66 39.60 14.15 8.23
CA GLY A 66 38.95 14.08 6.92
C GLY A 66 37.66 13.25 6.86
N ASN A 67 37.19 12.67 7.97
CA ASN A 67 35.93 11.93 7.92
C ASN A 67 34.74 12.89 7.81
N CYS A 68 33.81 12.56 6.91
CA CYS A 68 32.54 13.26 6.82
C CYS A 68 31.55 12.73 7.86
N GLN A 69 31.33 13.49 8.94
CA GLN A 69 30.26 13.23 9.89
C GLN A 69 28.91 13.68 9.30
N ALA A 70 27.86 12.88 9.52
CA ALA A 70 26.51 13.23 9.08
C ALA A 70 25.91 14.41 9.88
N TYR A 71 24.95 15.10 9.28
CA TYR A 71 24.48 16.43 9.71
C TYR A 71 23.86 16.46 11.12
N CYS A 72 23.20 15.39 11.54
CA CYS A 72 22.58 15.29 12.85
C CYS A 72 23.63 14.96 13.91
N GLU A 73 24.51 14.03 13.57
CA GLU A 73 25.53 13.43 14.40
C GLU A 73 26.58 14.48 14.81
N ALA A 74 26.92 15.40 13.89
CA ALA A 74 27.74 16.58 14.17
C ALA A 74 27.14 17.56 15.21
N ARG A 75 25.86 17.38 15.57
CA ARG A 75 25.15 18.16 16.61
C ARG A 75 24.76 17.31 17.82
N GLY A 76 25.26 16.08 17.93
CA GLY A 76 24.87 15.13 18.98
C GLY A 76 23.45 14.56 18.83
N LEU A 77 22.84 14.68 17.64
CA LEU A 77 21.51 14.15 17.33
C LEU A 77 21.62 12.92 16.43
N GLN A 78 20.61 12.04 16.45
CA GLN A 78 20.54 10.88 15.57
C GLN A 78 19.79 11.23 14.26
N SER A 79 20.31 10.85 13.10
CA SER A 79 19.59 10.97 11.83
C SER A 79 18.36 10.06 11.76
N CYS A 80 17.27 10.57 11.19
CA CYS A 80 15.99 9.87 11.09
C CYS A 80 15.19 10.32 9.86
N VAL A 81 14.03 9.70 9.63
CA VAL A 81 13.10 10.06 8.54
C VAL A 81 11.80 10.60 9.17
N CYS A 82 11.37 11.79 8.76
CA CYS A 82 10.08 12.34 9.20
C CYS A 82 8.91 11.49 8.69
N GLY A 83 7.89 11.31 9.54
CA GLY A 83 6.69 10.55 9.18
C GLY A 83 5.78 11.29 8.19
N ASP A 84 5.78 12.61 8.21
CA ASP A 84 4.91 13.44 7.38
C ASP A 84 5.38 13.51 5.92
N VAL A 85 4.43 13.42 4.98
CA VAL A 85 4.71 13.39 3.53
C VAL A 85 5.42 14.68 3.06
N GLY A 86 5.02 15.84 3.60
CA GLY A 86 5.63 17.14 3.30
C GLY A 86 7.04 17.33 3.86
N ASP A 87 7.43 16.53 4.87
CA ASP A 87 8.73 16.62 5.54
C ASP A 87 9.64 15.43 5.23
N SER A 88 9.13 14.38 4.59
CA SER A 88 9.88 13.16 4.21
C SER A 88 11.12 13.43 3.33
N CYS A 89 11.19 14.61 2.69
CA CYS A 89 12.31 15.05 1.85
C CYS A 89 13.21 16.12 2.49
N LYS A 90 12.87 16.58 3.71
CA LYS A 90 13.71 17.46 4.53
C LYS A 90 14.68 16.61 5.35
N ARG A 91 15.80 17.18 5.80
CA ARG A 91 16.65 16.53 6.80
C ARG A 91 15.91 16.50 8.13
N CYS A 92 15.79 15.33 8.72
CA CYS A 92 15.20 15.15 10.04
C CYS A 92 16.21 14.55 11.01
N CYS A 93 16.23 15.06 12.24
CA CYS A 93 17.02 14.49 13.32
C CYS A 93 16.13 14.22 14.54
N LYS A 94 16.65 13.38 15.43
CA LYS A 94 16.00 12.92 16.64
C LYS A 94 16.98 13.10 17.79
N ASP A 95 16.57 13.78 18.85
CA ASP A 95 17.34 13.84 20.08
C ASP A 95 17.21 12.51 20.82
N THR A 96 18.31 11.78 20.99
CA THR A 96 18.36 10.51 21.74
C THR A 96 18.40 10.67 23.25
N SER A 97 18.67 11.89 23.75
CA SER A 97 18.72 12.22 25.18
C SER A 97 17.35 12.61 25.73
N ALA A 98 16.37 12.89 24.86
CA ALA A 98 15.03 13.28 25.24
C ALA A 98 14.18 12.07 25.69
N THR A 99 13.36 12.27 26.73
CA THR A 99 12.45 11.25 27.30
C THR A 99 11.43 10.68 26.30
N SER A 100 11.09 11.45 25.25
CA SER A 100 10.26 11.01 24.12
C SER A 100 10.94 11.41 22.81
N PRO A 101 11.86 10.59 22.29
CA PRO A 101 12.80 11.04 21.27
C PRO A 101 12.12 11.04 19.89
N THR A 102 11.61 12.20 19.51
CA THR A 102 10.79 12.41 18.30
C THR A 102 11.67 12.81 17.12
N CYS A 103 11.34 12.33 15.92
CA CYS A 103 12.01 12.73 14.69
C CYS A 103 11.33 13.99 14.13
N SER A 104 12.07 15.09 13.97
CA SER A 104 11.55 16.36 13.45
C SER A 104 12.45 16.94 12.36
N ALA A 105 11.85 17.69 11.43
CA ALA A 105 12.55 18.34 10.33
C ALA A 105 13.37 19.53 10.86
N ILE A 106 14.66 19.58 10.51
CA ILE A 106 15.55 20.67 10.91
C ILE A 106 15.79 21.62 9.75
N ASN A 107 15.19 22.81 9.91
CA ASN A 107 15.22 23.94 8.99
C ASN A 107 14.54 23.68 7.64
N GLN A 108 13.79 24.67 7.15
CA GLN A 108 12.97 24.53 5.94
C GLN A 108 13.80 24.47 4.65
N THR A 109 15.08 24.83 4.67
CA THR A 109 15.97 24.86 3.49
C THR A 109 16.84 23.61 3.33
N ALA A 110 16.87 22.71 4.31
CA ALA A 110 17.86 21.63 4.39
C ALA A 110 17.40 20.33 3.70
N PHE A 111 17.03 20.39 2.43
CA PHE A 111 16.48 19.26 1.67
C PHE A 111 17.48 18.17 1.31
N HIS A 112 16.98 16.95 1.10
CA HIS A 112 17.70 15.89 0.41
C HIS A 112 17.79 16.17 -1.10
N GLN A 113 18.84 15.65 -1.75
CA GLN A 113 18.95 15.70 -3.21
C GLN A 113 17.82 14.94 -3.89
N ASP A 114 17.48 15.37 -5.10
CA ASP A 114 16.46 14.77 -5.94
C ASP A 114 16.73 13.28 -6.20
N GLY A 115 15.65 12.50 -6.34
CA GLY A 115 15.68 11.05 -6.54
C GLY A 115 15.83 10.21 -5.26
N ARG A 116 16.04 10.82 -4.08
CA ARG A 116 16.02 10.06 -2.80
C ARG A 116 14.60 9.51 -2.55
N PRO A 117 14.44 8.23 -2.14
CA PRO A 117 13.12 7.69 -1.81
C PRO A 117 12.54 8.38 -0.56
N CYS A 118 11.24 8.64 -0.60
CA CYS A 118 10.42 9.18 0.49
C CYS A 118 9.20 8.26 0.74
N THR A 119 8.38 8.59 1.74
CA THR A 119 7.27 7.74 2.25
C THR A 119 6.32 7.19 1.18
N VAL A 120 6.06 7.96 0.12
CA VAL A 120 5.16 7.59 -1.00
C VAL A 120 5.83 7.65 -2.38
N GLY A 121 7.12 7.98 -2.46
CA GLY A 121 7.79 8.06 -3.75
C GLY A 121 9.23 8.54 -3.76
N TYR A 122 9.52 9.60 -4.54
CA TYR A 122 10.85 10.21 -4.64
C TYR A 122 10.84 11.71 -4.36
N CYS A 123 11.93 12.22 -3.80
CA CYS A 123 12.12 13.64 -3.57
C CYS A 123 12.45 14.38 -4.87
N LYS A 124 11.81 15.54 -5.08
CA LYS A 124 12.17 16.50 -6.12
C LYS A 124 11.97 17.92 -5.58
N GLN A 125 13.01 18.75 -5.63
CA GLN A 125 12.99 20.13 -5.13
C GLN A 125 12.42 20.24 -3.70
N GLY A 126 12.82 19.31 -2.83
CA GLY A 126 12.38 19.28 -1.43
C GLY A 126 10.97 18.74 -1.16
N THR A 127 10.19 18.41 -2.19
CA THR A 127 8.84 17.83 -2.07
C THR A 127 8.86 16.33 -2.37
N CYS A 128 8.10 15.53 -1.62
CA CYS A 128 7.89 14.11 -1.93
C CYS A 128 6.85 13.99 -3.06
N ILE A 129 7.28 13.53 -4.22
CA ILE A 129 6.41 13.21 -5.36
C ILE A 129 6.11 11.72 -5.32
N ASN A 130 4.83 11.35 -5.41
CA ASN A 130 4.43 9.95 -5.46
C ASN A 130 5.10 9.23 -6.63
N SER A 131 5.69 8.06 -6.36
CA SER A 131 6.30 7.21 -7.40
C SER A 131 5.28 6.34 -8.13
N ASP A 132 3.99 6.46 -7.81
CA ASP A 132 2.91 5.53 -8.16
C ASP A 132 3.03 4.98 -9.59
N PRO A 133 3.57 3.74 -9.77
CA PRO A 133 3.44 3.05 -11.03
C PRO A 133 2.01 2.52 -11.05
N SER A 134 1.09 3.39 -11.49
CA SER A 134 -0.29 3.02 -11.82
C SER A 134 -0.22 1.68 -12.56
N TYR A 135 -0.81 0.62 -11.99
CA TYR A 135 -0.45 -0.80 -12.23
C TYR A 135 -0.07 -1.17 -13.68
N ILE A 136 -0.76 -0.55 -14.63
CA ILE A 136 -0.50 -0.41 -16.06
C ILE A 136 1.00 -0.26 -16.44
N SER A 137 1.79 0.58 -15.77
CA SER A 137 3.21 0.81 -16.12
C SER A 137 4.04 -0.48 -15.99
N ARG A 138 3.77 -1.31 -14.97
CA ARG A 138 4.43 -2.61 -14.80
C ARG A 138 3.96 -3.66 -15.82
N PHE A 139 2.78 -3.48 -16.42
CA PHE A 139 2.34 -4.30 -17.54
C PHE A 139 3.05 -3.87 -18.83
N PHE A 140 3.28 -2.57 -19.05
CA PHE A 140 3.99 -2.11 -20.25
C PHE A 140 5.50 -2.35 -20.22
N ASP A 141 6.18 -2.18 -19.08
CA ASP A 141 7.62 -2.53 -18.95
C ASP A 141 7.92 -4.01 -19.33
N LEU A 142 6.94 -4.90 -19.11
CA LEU A 142 7.00 -6.32 -19.48
C LEU A 142 6.52 -6.63 -20.91
N ILE A 143 5.79 -5.71 -21.55
CA ILE A 143 5.32 -5.86 -22.94
C ILE A 143 6.36 -5.30 -23.91
N ASP A 144 6.93 -4.12 -23.62
CA ASP A 144 7.90 -3.45 -24.49
C ASP A 144 9.18 -4.29 -24.71
N GLN A 145 9.59 -5.10 -23.72
CA GLN A 145 10.75 -5.99 -23.86
C GLN A 145 10.46 -7.32 -24.55
N ILE A 146 9.18 -7.74 -24.71
CA ILE A 146 8.86 -9.14 -25.03
C ILE A 146 8.49 -9.37 -26.50
N SER A 147 8.31 -8.31 -27.31
CA SER A 147 7.44 -8.44 -28.49
C SER A 147 7.65 -7.50 -29.68
N PHE A 148 8.87 -7.04 -30.00
CA PHE A 148 9.12 -6.38 -31.30
C PHE A 148 9.83 -7.28 -32.32
N ASP A 149 11.05 -7.74 -32.07
CA ASP A 149 11.81 -8.52 -33.07
C ASP A 149 11.22 -9.91 -33.33
N PHE A 150 10.87 -10.65 -32.27
CA PHE A 150 10.24 -11.97 -32.40
C PHE A 150 8.85 -11.90 -33.06
N ILE A 151 8.09 -10.85 -32.77
CA ILE A 151 6.79 -10.59 -33.41
C ILE A 151 6.97 -10.21 -34.88
N ALA A 152 7.91 -9.32 -35.22
CA ALA A 152 8.17 -8.92 -36.59
C ALA A 152 8.54 -10.12 -37.48
N GLU A 153 9.30 -11.08 -36.95
CA GLU A 153 9.67 -12.30 -37.66
C GLU A 153 8.52 -13.32 -37.73
N ALA A 154 7.76 -13.50 -36.65
CA ALA A 154 6.62 -14.43 -36.60
C ALA A 154 5.42 -14.00 -37.47
N PHE A 155 5.13 -12.69 -37.53
CA PHE A 155 4.04 -12.17 -38.36
C PHE A 155 4.34 -12.27 -39.85
N LYS A 156 5.61 -12.15 -40.30
CA LYS A 156 5.98 -12.24 -41.73
C LYS A 156 5.60 -13.56 -42.40
N THR A 157 5.65 -14.68 -41.68
CA THR A 157 5.45 -16.01 -42.26
C THR A 157 4.05 -16.59 -42.04
N ASN A 158 3.37 -16.20 -40.95
CA ASN A 158 2.09 -16.83 -40.55
C ASN A 158 1.00 -15.81 -40.15
N MET A 159 1.06 -14.58 -40.66
CA MET A 159 0.11 -13.47 -40.38
C MET A 159 -1.37 -13.90 -40.35
N VAL A 160 -1.79 -14.69 -41.34
CA VAL A 160 -3.19 -15.12 -41.52
C VAL A 160 -3.67 -16.01 -40.36
N ALA A 161 -2.81 -16.91 -39.88
CA ALA A 161 -3.15 -17.80 -38.76
C ALA A 161 -3.32 -17.00 -37.45
N PHE A 162 -2.46 -16.01 -37.20
CA PHE A 162 -2.59 -15.13 -36.04
C PHE A 162 -3.87 -14.29 -36.12
N ILE A 163 -4.16 -13.65 -37.27
CA ILE A 163 -5.40 -12.88 -37.45
C ILE A 163 -6.63 -13.75 -37.23
N GLN A 164 -6.63 -14.99 -37.71
CA GLN A 164 -7.73 -15.94 -37.49
C GLN A 164 -7.90 -16.28 -36.01
N VAL A 165 -6.82 -16.56 -35.27
CA VAL A 165 -6.86 -16.85 -33.83
C VAL A 165 -7.33 -15.64 -33.02
N PHE A 166 -6.75 -14.46 -33.24
CA PHE A 166 -7.18 -13.23 -32.54
C PHE A 166 -8.63 -12.85 -32.87
N SER A 167 -9.06 -13.05 -34.12
CA SER A 167 -10.46 -12.88 -34.51
C SER A 167 -11.35 -13.82 -33.70
N LEU A 168 -11.07 -15.13 -33.66
CA LEU A 168 -11.87 -16.08 -32.88
C LEU A 168 -11.86 -15.75 -31.37
N LEU A 169 -10.72 -15.34 -30.80
CA LEU A 169 -10.60 -14.94 -29.40
C LEU A 169 -11.43 -13.69 -29.03
N ILE A 170 -11.72 -12.80 -30.00
CA ILE A 170 -12.55 -11.60 -29.78
C ILE A 170 -14.02 -11.90 -30.13
N TRP A 171 -14.28 -12.53 -31.27
CA TRP A 171 -15.62 -12.83 -31.77
C TRP A 171 -16.35 -13.89 -30.95
N VAL A 172 -15.68 -14.89 -30.36
CA VAL A 172 -16.35 -15.90 -29.52
C VAL A 172 -16.89 -15.28 -28.22
N PRO A 173 -16.11 -14.52 -27.41
CA PRO A 173 -16.66 -13.80 -26.26
C PRO A 173 -17.74 -12.79 -26.63
N LEU A 174 -17.57 -12.01 -27.71
CA LEU A 174 -18.61 -11.08 -28.17
C LEU A 174 -19.90 -11.81 -28.56
N SER A 175 -19.81 -12.93 -29.27
CA SER A 175 -20.96 -13.77 -29.60
C SER A 175 -21.63 -14.35 -28.35
N CYS A 176 -20.85 -14.79 -27.36
CA CYS A 176 -21.36 -15.23 -26.06
C CYS A 176 -22.04 -14.09 -25.29
N VAL A 177 -21.52 -12.86 -25.34
CA VAL A 177 -22.12 -11.67 -24.71
C VAL A 177 -23.43 -11.27 -25.41
N VAL A 178 -23.45 -11.22 -26.74
CA VAL A 178 -24.66 -10.96 -27.54
C VAL A 178 -25.70 -12.05 -27.30
N TRP A 179 -25.31 -13.33 -27.31
CA TRP A 179 -26.21 -14.45 -26.98
C TRP A 179 -26.73 -14.37 -25.55
N CYS A 180 -25.89 -14.07 -24.55
CA CYS A 180 -26.35 -13.86 -23.18
C CYS A 180 -27.33 -12.69 -23.06
N ARG A 181 -27.08 -11.59 -23.79
CA ARG A 181 -27.91 -10.38 -23.81
C ARG A 181 -29.25 -10.64 -24.51
N ASP A 182 -29.26 -11.30 -25.66
CA ASP A 182 -30.48 -11.68 -26.36
C ASP A 182 -31.27 -12.74 -25.58
N LYS A 183 -30.60 -13.77 -25.06
CA LYS A 183 -31.25 -14.79 -24.21
C LYS A 183 -31.84 -14.20 -22.94
N ARG A 184 -31.22 -13.14 -22.39
CA ARG A 184 -31.81 -12.33 -21.32
C ARG A 184 -33.04 -11.59 -21.83
N SER A 185 -32.96 -10.87 -22.95
CA SER A 185 -34.10 -10.18 -23.60
C SER A 185 -35.30 -11.11 -23.82
N GLN A 186 -35.09 -12.28 -24.44
CA GLN A 186 -36.13 -13.29 -24.66
C GLN A 186 -36.80 -13.78 -23.37
N LYS A 187 -36.05 -13.94 -22.26
CA LYS A 187 -36.63 -14.31 -20.96
C LYS A 187 -37.55 -13.21 -20.42
N TRP A 188 -37.17 -11.94 -20.57
CA TRP A 188 -38.02 -10.80 -20.19
C TRP A 188 -39.31 -10.77 -21.01
N SER A 189 -39.23 -10.84 -22.35
CA SER A 189 -40.42 -10.83 -23.22
C SER A 189 -41.36 -12.02 -22.97
N ARG A 190 -40.82 -13.21 -22.70
CA ARG A 190 -41.64 -14.39 -22.35
C ARG A 190 -42.33 -14.23 -20.99
N ASN A 191 -41.65 -13.67 -19.99
CA ASN A 191 -42.24 -13.41 -18.68
C ASN A 191 -43.35 -12.35 -18.77
N GLU A 192 -43.14 -11.29 -19.54
CA GLU A 192 -44.14 -10.26 -19.83
C GLU A 192 -45.40 -10.84 -20.48
N LEU A 193 -45.25 -11.71 -21.49
CA LEU A 193 -46.38 -12.42 -22.10
C LEU A 193 -47.09 -13.37 -21.11
N ASN A 194 -46.36 -14.02 -20.21
CA ASN A 194 -46.95 -14.88 -19.17
C ASN A 194 -47.71 -14.07 -18.11
N ILE A 195 -47.25 -12.86 -17.76
CA ILE A 195 -47.97 -11.92 -16.88
C ILE A 195 -49.24 -11.44 -17.58
N LYS A 196 -49.13 -10.95 -18.82
CA LYS A 196 -50.29 -10.53 -19.63
C LYS A 196 -51.33 -11.63 -19.82
N LYS A 197 -50.92 -12.90 -20.00
CA LYS A 197 -51.84 -14.04 -20.02
C LYS A 197 -52.54 -14.28 -18.68
N ARG A 198 -51.86 -14.07 -17.54
CA ARG A 198 -52.45 -14.21 -16.19
C ARG A 198 -53.44 -13.10 -15.87
N GLU A 199 -53.18 -11.88 -16.31
CA GLU A 199 -54.02 -10.71 -16.07
C GLU A 199 -55.21 -10.64 -17.05
N ASN A 200 -54.94 -10.70 -18.35
CA ASN A 200 -55.97 -10.69 -19.40
C ASN A 200 -56.47 -12.10 -19.70
N ARG A 201 -57.55 -12.49 -19.01
CA ARG A 201 -58.32 -13.74 -19.24
C ARG A 201 -58.62 -14.04 -20.72
N ASN A 202 -58.81 -13.02 -21.54
CA ASN A 202 -59.12 -13.15 -22.97
C ASN A 202 -57.97 -13.75 -23.80
N LEU A 203 -56.76 -13.85 -23.22
CA LEU A 203 -55.59 -14.51 -23.81
C LEU A 203 -55.40 -15.97 -23.33
N MET A 204 -56.30 -16.47 -22.48
CA MET A 204 -56.36 -17.87 -22.05
C MET A 204 -57.49 -18.59 -22.80
N VAL A 205 -57.07 -19.32 -23.82
CA VAL A 205 -57.94 -19.98 -24.80
C VAL A 205 -57.60 -21.47 -24.81
N ASP A 206 -58.62 -22.32 -24.89
CA ASP A 206 -58.47 -23.78 -25.02
C ASP A 206 -58.02 -24.18 -26.44
N GLN A 207 -57.68 -25.44 -26.68
CA GLN A 207 -57.24 -25.92 -28.01
C GLN A 207 -58.29 -25.67 -29.11
N ASP A 208 -59.58 -25.64 -28.73
CA ASP A 208 -60.73 -25.33 -29.59
C ASP A 208 -60.91 -23.83 -29.92
N GLY A 209 -60.01 -22.95 -29.50
CA GLY A 209 -60.17 -21.50 -29.74
C GLY A 209 -61.20 -20.80 -28.83
N ARG A 210 -61.74 -21.48 -27.82
CA ARG A 210 -62.75 -20.93 -26.88
C ARG A 210 -62.12 -20.42 -25.57
N PRO A 211 -62.57 -19.28 -25.00
CA PRO A 211 -61.98 -18.70 -23.79
C PRO A 211 -62.30 -19.52 -22.54
N ILE A 212 -61.31 -19.68 -21.66
CA ILE A 212 -61.42 -20.55 -20.47
C ILE A 212 -62.28 -19.87 -19.39
N LYS A 213 -63.42 -20.50 -19.06
CA LYS A 213 -64.36 -20.01 -18.03
C LYS A 213 -63.73 -20.06 -16.62
N ARG A 214 -64.17 -19.17 -15.72
CA ARG A 214 -63.70 -19.16 -14.32
C ARG A 214 -64.19 -20.44 -13.60
N PRO A 215 -63.36 -21.10 -12.77
CA PRO A 215 -63.86 -22.11 -11.84
C PRO A 215 -64.78 -21.43 -10.83
N VAL A 216 -66.03 -21.87 -10.76
CA VAL A 216 -67.02 -21.37 -9.81
C VAL A 216 -66.67 -21.92 -8.42
N LYS A 217 -66.36 -21.04 -7.47
CA LYS A 217 -66.32 -21.44 -6.05
C LYS A 217 -67.75 -21.75 -5.62
N LYS A 218 -68.05 -23.02 -5.36
CA LYS A 218 -69.33 -23.40 -4.74
C LYS A 218 -69.45 -22.70 -3.37
N PRO A 219 -70.61 -22.12 -3.02
CA PRO A 219 -70.83 -21.68 -1.65
C PRO A 219 -70.76 -22.89 -0.70
N ARG A 220 -70.21 -22.67 0.49
CA ARG A 220 -70.09 -23.68 1.53
C ARG A 220 -71.48 -23.86 2.15
N SER A 221 -72.07 -25.05 2.02
CA SER A 221 -73.34 -25.37 2.69
C SER A 221 -73.11 -25.57 4.18
N ASP A 222 -73.79 -24.80 5.01
CA ASP A 222 -73.73 -24.96 6.47
C ASP A 222 -74.42 -26.25 6.94
N ASN A 223 -73.94 -26.78 8.07
CA ASN A 223 -74.21 -28.13 8.55
C ASN A 223 -75.17 -28.16 9.75
N PRO A 224 -76.31 -28.87 9.70
CA PRO A 224 -77.15 -29.14 10.86
C PRO A 224 -76.81 -30.48 11.56
N TYR A 225 -76.71 -30.44 12.89
CA TYR A 225 -76.62 -31.59 13.83
C TYR A 225 -77.80 -32.60 13.65
N LEU A 226 -77.82 -33.88 14.12
CA LEU A 226 -77.37 -34.47 15.41
C LEU A 226 -77.40 -36.04 15.37
N SER A 227 -76.89 -36.71 16.44
CA SER A 227 -77.20 -38.10 16.93
C SER A 227 -76.32 -39.26 16.39
N MET A 228 -75.84 -40.27 17.16
CA MET A 228 -75.97 -40.70 18.58
C MET A 228 -74.73 -41.57 19.02
N GLU A 229 -74.64 -42.02 20.29
CA GLU A 229 -73.49 -42.76 20.96
C GLU A 229 -74.05 -43.91 21.90
N PRO A 230 -73.33 -44.72 22.74
CA PRO A 230 -71.90 -44.76 23.14
C PRO A 230 -71.19 -46.16 23.36
N ARG A 231 -69.98 -46.18 23.97
CA ARG A 231 -69.29 -47.26 24.80
C ARG A 231 -68.63 -48.46 24.08
N SER A 232 -67.57 -49.15 24.61
CA SER A 232 -66.91 -49.18 25.95
C SER A 232 -65.44 -49.72 25.95
N LEU A 233 -64.59 -49.22 26.88
CA LEU A 233 -63.44 -49.87 27.61
C LEU A 233 -62.37 -50.73 26.85
N SER A 234 -61.08 -50.85 27.22
CA SER A 234 -60.24 -50.36 28.34
C SER A 234 -58.72 -50.48 27.98
N GLY A 235 -57.80 -49.89 28.77
CA GLY A 235 -56.34 -50.16 28.66
C GLY A 235 -55.45 -48.99 29.11
N ARG A 236 -54.44 -49.25 29.98
CA ARG A 236 -53.53 -48.24 30.59
C ARG A 236 -52.07 -48.36 30.06
N PRO A 237 -51.15 -47.43 30.39
CA PRO A 237 -50.03 -47.06 29.51
C PRO A 237 -48.70 -47.77 29.79
N TYR A 238 -47.71 -47.52 28.93
CA TYR A 238 -46.28 -47.69 29.28
C TYR A 238 -45.43 -46.49 28.84
N SER A 239 -44.29 -46.32 29.50
CA SER A 239 -43.44 -45.12 29.44
C SER A 239 -41.97 -45.47 29.16
N SER A 240 -41.21 -44.50 28.64
CA SER A 240 -39.77 -44.25 28.89
C SER A 240 -38.75 -44.39 27.74
N ARG A 241 -38.01 -43.28 27.55
CA ARG A 241 -36.55 -43.14 27.38
C ARG A 241 -35.80 -43.52 26.07
N ALA A 242 -35.05 -42.52 25.59
CA ALA A 242 -33.73 -42.67 24.96
C ALA A 242 -32.61 -42.77 26.05
N PRO A 243 -31.33 -43.10 25.74
CA PRO A 243 -30.36 -42.05 25.35
C PRO A 243 -29.09 -42.46 24.52
N SER A 244 -28.45 -41.46 23.85
CA SER A 244 -26.98 -41.18 23.63
C SER A 244 -26.00 -42.29 23.14
N THR A 245 -24.95 -42.05 22.31
CA THR A 245 -23.83 -41.06 22.43
C THR A 245 -23.13 -40.66 21.09
N LYS A 246 -22.15 -39.73 21.19
CA LYS A 246 -21.34 -38.98 20.18
C LYS A 246 -19.97 -39.65 19.87
N PRO A 247 -18.98 -39.14 19.05
CA PRO A 247 -18.66 -37.76 18.56
C PRO A 247 -18.22 -37.65 17.07
N GLY A 248 -17.74 -36.54 16.46
CA GLY A 248 -17.59 -35.11 16.80
C GLY A 248 -16.55 -34.42 15.87
N LYS A 249 -16.60 -33.09 15.66
CA LYS A 249 -15.49 -32.28 15.06
C LYS A 249 -15.66 -30.78 15.34
N SER A 250 -14.55 -30.04 15.36
CA SER A 250 -14.41 -28.74 16.05
C SER A 250 -14.49 -27.49 15.15
N GLN A 251 -14.78 -26.34 15.76
CA GLN A 251 -14.87 -25.01 15.14
C GLN A 251 -13.53 -24.25 15.15
N LYS A 252 -13.37 -23.25 14.26
CA LYS A 252 -12.60 -22.02 14.58
C LYS A 252 -13.10 -20.80 13.78
N ASN A 253 -13.11 -19.66 14.49
CA ASN A 253 -13.91 -18.46 14.27
C ASN A 253 -13.58 -17.61 13.03
N LYS A 254 -14.58 -16.82 12.57
CA LYS A 254 -14.38 -15.53 11.88
C LYS A 254 -15.13 -14.43 12.64
N VAL A 255 -14.40 -13.40 13.06
CA VAL A 255 -14.97 -12.20 13.70
C VAL A 255 -15.24 -11.13 12.64
N LYS A 256 -16.38 -10.41 12.77
CA LYS A 256 -16.66 -9.16 12.07
C LYS A 256 -17.06 -8.10 13.11
N PRO A 257 -16.53 -6.86 13.05
CA PRO A 257 -17.04 -5.76 13.86
C PRO A 257 -18.35 -5.18 13.27
N ASN A 258 -19.16 -4.56 14.13
CA ASN A 258 -20.52 -4.12 13.84
C ASN A 258 -20.61 -2.57 13.74
N ARG A 259 -21.57 -2.05 12.97
CA ARG A 259 -21.90 -0.61 12.87
C ARG A 259 -22.97 -0.20 13.88
N ARG A 260 -22.77 0.91 14.60
CA ARG A 260 -23.73 1.83 15.28
C ARG A 260 -22.92 2.73 16.23
N ARG A 261 -23.32 3.95 16.60
CA ARG A 261 -24.29 4.93 16.05
C ARG A 261 -23.79 6.34 16.50
N ARG A 262 -24.26 7.41 15.84
CA ARG A 262 -24.02 8.81 16.21
C ARG A 262 -24.99 9.23 17.32
N ASP A 263 -24.51 10.04 18.28
CA ASP A 263 -25.28 11.01 19.08
C ASP A 263 -24.34 12.20 19.45
N GLU A 264 -24.89 13.37 19.81
CA GLU A 264 -24.21 14.69 19.78
C GLU A 264 -24.00 15.36 21.15
N ASN A 265 -23.33 16.54 21.15
CA ASN A 265 -23.16 17.55 22.22
C ASN A 265 -22.14 17.21 23.34
N HIS A 266 -21.44 18.17 23.99
CA HIS A 266 -21.67 19.62 24.10
C HIS A 266 -20.36 20.44 24.39
N LEU A 267 -20.17 21.53 23.64
CA LEU A 267 -19.64 22.88 24.01
C LEU A 267 -18.59 23.13 25.13
N SER A 268 -17.49 23.80 24.76
CA SER A 268 -16.86 24.92 25.51
C SER A 268 -15.97 25.75 24.55
N ILE A 269 -16.47 26.86 24.01
CA ILE A 269 -16.26 28.26 24.47
C ILE A 269 -14.83 28.77 24.21
N SER A 270 -14.67 29.47 23.08
CA SER A 270 -13.66 30.52 22.90
C SER A 270 -14.16 31.84 23.46
N ARG A 271 -13.25 32.75 23.83
CA ARG A 271 -13.53 34.19 23.93
C ARG A 271 -12.41 34.96 23.25
N GLU A 272 -12.76 35.75 22.24
CA GLU A 272 -11.94 36.88 21.81
C GLU A 272 -11.75 37.89 22.95
N LEU A 273 -10.61 38.58 22.93
CA LEU A 273 -10.49 40.00 23.26
C LEU A 273 -9.37 40.60 22.39
N ASP A 274 -9.75 41.12 21.22
CA ASP A 274 -9.01 42.22 20.60
C ASP A 274 -9.39 43.53 21.29
N GLY A 275 -8.44 44.46 21.41
CA GLY A 275 -8.63 45.73 22.09
C GLY A 275 -7.54 46.74 21.71
N ASP A 276 -7.86 47.60 20.76
CA ASP A 276 -6.96 48.60 20.19
C ASP A 276 -6.96 49.93 20.98
N SER A 277 -5.80 50.61 20.94
CA SER A 277 -5.62 52.08 21.00
C SER A 277 -5.70 52.90 22.31
N VAL A 278 -4.85 53.95 22.29
CA VAL A 278 -4.78 55.20 23.08
C VAL A 278 -4.21 55.17 24.51
N ALA A 279 -2.90 55.43 24.63
CA ALA A 279 -2.34 56.62 25.30
C ALA A 279 -0.81 56.71 25.05
#